data_AF-A0AAE7H1I3-F1
#
_entry.id   AF-A0AAE7H1I3-F1
#
_cell.length_a   1.000
_cell.length_b   1.000
_cell.length_c   1.000
_cell.angle_alpha   90.00
_cell.angle_beta   90.00
_cell.angle_gamma   90.00
#
_symmetry.space_group_name_H-M   'P 1'
#
loop_
_entity.id
_entity.type
_entity.pdbx_description
1 polymer ?
#
loop_
_entity_poly.entity_id
_entity_poly.type
_entity_poly.pdbx_seq_one_letter_code
_entity_poly.pdbx_strand_id
1 'polypeptide(L)'
;MAYTYDEALNEWKKCKTLADFENLIANTSVQIAGANANSRYLLYSGKLDDKYLSDISKNIANKNDIFRIQDTAVGKLLSNLDFQKAYFYARWDEYDATITGFADLSIEQKGEILKRDHNLAWGGTEGSVGSAKRTTNNSLWDQASKRFVEEASGSFRILATDASKFSLFYQTELPALFKNLNVCLYEQPEPGK
;
A
#
# COMPACT_ATOMS: atom_id res chain seq x y z
N MET A 1 -10.32 15.80 8.64
CA MET A 1 -9.52 16.14 7.45
C MET A 1 -8.37 15.13 7.39
N ALA A 2 -8.05 14.60 6.21
CA ALA A 2 -6.96 13.63 6.06
C ALA A 2 -5.61 14.35 5.97
N TYR A 3 -4.55 13.76 6.53
CA TYR A 3 -3.20 14.32 6.49
C TYR A 3 -2.63 14.32 5.07
N THR A 4 -2.03 15.44 4.66
CA THR A 4 -1.09 15.51 3.55
C THR A 4 0.21 14.76 3.89
N TYR A 5 1.08 14.57 2.90
CA TYR A 5 2.35 13.88 3.14
C TYR A 5 3.24 14.62 4.15
N ASP A 6 3.34 15.94 4.05
CA ASP A 6 4.18 16.74 4.95
C ASP A 6 3.62 16.78 6.37
N GLU A 7 2.30 16.84 6.52
CA GLU A 7 1.65 16.72 7.84
C GLU A 7 1.90 15.34 8.45
N ALA A 8 1.73 14.27 7.66
CA ALA A 8 2.00 12.91 8.13
C ALA A 8 3.47 12.70 8.51
N LEU A 9 4.41 13.30 7.76
CA LEU A 9 5.85 13.29 8.06
C LEU A 9 6.22 14.06 9.35
N ASN A 10 5.39 15.00 9.77
CA ASN A 10 5.57 15.66 11.06
C ASN A 10 4.89 14.88 12.19
N GLU A 11 3.76 14.25 11.90
CA GLU A 11 2.96 13.54 12.90
C GLU A 11 3.60 12.21 13.31
N TRP A 12 4.20 11.44 12.39
CA TRP A 12 4.77 10.13 12.76
C TRP A 12 5.88 10.19 13.81
N LYS A 13 6.58 11.34 13.92
CA LYS A 13 7.60 11.56 14.96
C LYS A 13 7.02 11.59 16.37
N LYS A 14 5.70 11.81 16.48
CA LYS A 14 4.95 11.82 17.74
C LYS A 14 4.38 10.44 18.07
N CYS A 15 4.26 9.53 17.11
CA CYS A 15 3.79 8.17 17.35
C CYS A 15 4.71 7.44 18.34
N LYS A 16 4.12 6.78 19.35
CA LYS A 16 4.82 6.00 20.38
C LYS A 16 4.41 4.54 20.42
N THR A 17 3.20 4.25 19.99
CA THR A 17 2.61 2.92 20.01
C THR A 17 2.28 2.44 18.60
N LEU A 18 2.14 1.13 18.41
CA LEU A 18 1.68 0.58 17.14
C LEU A 18 0.36 1.20 16.69
N ALA A 19 -0.58 1.37 17.62
CA ALA A 19 -1.87 2.00 17.37
C ALA A 19 -1.73 3.44 16.85
N ASP A 20 -0.75 4.23 17.34
CA ASP A 20 -0.52 5.59 16.83
C ASP A 20 -0.11 5.57 15.35
N PHE A 21 0.75 4.64 14.95
CA PHE A 21 1.18 4.49 13.57
C PHE A 21 0.03 4.04 12.66
N GLU A 22 -0.76 3.07 13.10
CA GLU A 22 -1.92 2.57 12.34
C GLU A 22 -2.99 3.66 12.19
N ASN A 23 -3.26 4.41 13.25
CA ASN A 23 -4.13 5.58 13.21
C ASN A 23 -3.61 6.66 12.27
N LEU A 24 -2.30 6.92 12.26
CA LEU A 24 -1.71 7.89 11.33
C LEU A 24 -1.92 7.45 9.88
N ILE A 25 -1.67 6.19 9.55
CA ILE A 25 -1.88 5.64 8.20
C ILE A 25 -3.35 5.75 7.80
N ALA A 26 -4.27 5.36 8.70
CA ALA A 26 -5.71 5.46 8.48
C ALA A 26 -6.18 6.89 8.22
N ASN A 27 -5.55 7.88 8.86
CA ASN A 27 -5.88 9.30 8.68
C ASN A 27 -5.04 10.00 7.60
N THR A 28 -4.09 9.32 6.97
CA THR A 28 -3.31 9.90 5.86
C THR A 28 -4.10 9.79 4.55
N SER A 29 -3.99 10.82 3.73
CA SER A 29 -4.77 10.94 2.50
C SER A 29 -4.36 9.92 1.43
N VAL A 30 -5.36 9.30 0.80
CA VAL A 30 -5.23 8.54 -0.45
C VAL A 30 -5.56 9.39 -1.69
N GLN A 31 -5.98 10.64 -1.50
CA GLN A 31 -6.25 11.58 -2.58
C GLN A 31 -4.94 12.16 -3.11
N ILE A 32 -4.94 12.48 -4.40
CA ILE A 32 -3.80 13.12 -5.06
C ILE A 32 -4.17 14.55 -5.39
N ALA A 33 -3.31 15.49 -4.98
CA ALA A 33 -3.54 16.91 -5.23
C ALA A 33 -3.65 17.17 -6.74
N GLY A 34 -4.76 17.81 -7.15
CA GLY A 34 -5.05 18.09 -8.56
C GLY A 34 -5.77 16.98 -9.31
N ALA A 35 -5.95 15.79 -8.72
CA ALA A 35 -6.79 14.76 -9.32
C ALA A 35 -8.26 15.21 -9.36
N ASN A 36 -8.95 14.91 -10.46
CA ASN A 36 -10.33 15.27 -10.71
C ASN A 36 -11.05 14.12 -11.45
N ALA A 37 -12.33 14.29 -11.79
CA ALA A 37 -13.13 13.25 -12.43
C ALA A 37 -12.62 12.78 -13.81
N ASN A 38 -11.66 13.48 -14.43
CA ASN A 38 -11.01 13.06 -15.69
C ASN A 38 -9.61 12.49 -15.46
N SER A 39 -9.17 12.35 -14.22
CA SER A 39 -7.87 11.79 -13.89
C SER A 39 -7.78 10.31 -14.24
N ARG A 40 -6.58 9.90 -14.63
CA ARG A 40 -6.26 8.52 -14.97
C ARG A 40 -5.43 7.92 -13.86
N TYR A 41 -5.80 6.72 -13.45
CA TYR A 41 -5.13 5.98 -12.40
C TYR A 41 -4.57 4.67 -12.96
N LEU A 42 -3.52 4.14 -12.34
CA LEU A 42 -2.87 2.91 -12.77
C LEU A 42 -2.75 1.92 -11.61
N LEU A 43 -3.44 0.80 -11.75
CA LEU A 43 -3.21 -0.41 -10.95
C LEU A 43 -2.25 -1.32 -11.70
N TYR A 44 -1.46 -2.09 -10.97
CA TYR A 44 -0.50 -2.99 -11.59
C TYR A 44 -0.28 -4.27 -10.76
N SER A 45 0.06 -5.37 -11.43
CA SER A 45 0.31 -6.66 -10.78
C SER A 45 1.21 -7.57 -11.62
N GLY A 46 2.15 -8.24 -10.96
CA GLY A 46 3.02 -9.23 -11.59
C GLY A 46 4.35 -8.66 -12.10
N LYS A 47 4.96 -9.42 -13.02
CA LYS A 47 6.26 -9.13 -13.63
C LYS A 47 6.21 -9.27 -15.15
N LEU A 48 6.96 -8.44 -15.85
CA LEU A 48 7.27 -8.65 -17.26
C LEU A 48 8.74 -9.05 -17.34
N ASP A 49 8.99 -10.29 -17.74
CA ASP A 49 10.31 -10.93 -17.67
C ASP A 49 10.90 -10.86 -16.24
N ASP A 50 12.07 -10.23 -16.08
CA ASP A 50 12.75 -10.04 -14.80
C ASP A 50 12.35 -8.74 -14.07
N LYS A 51 11.49 -7.91 -14.67
CA LYS A 51 11.11 -6.59 -14.14
C LYS A 51 9.75 -6.61 -13.45
N TYR A 52 9.68 -6.03 -12.26
CA TYR A 52 8.42 -5.81 -11.58
C TYR A 52 7.60 -4.73 -12.30
N LEU A 53 6.29 -4.97 -12.47
CA LEU A 53 5.41 -3.98 -13.09
C LEU A 53 5.29 -2.70 -12.24
N SER A 54 5.69 -2.70 -10.97
CA SER A 54 5.83 -1.48 -10.14
C SER A 54 6.84 -0.49 -10.71
N ASP A 55 7.94 -0.99 -11.29
CA ASP A 55 9.00 -0.15 -11.85
C ASP A 55 8.59 0.39 -13.22
N ILE A 56 7.91 -0.45 -14.01
CA ILE A 56 7.36 -0.05 -15.30
C ILE A 56 6.22 0.95 -15.10
N SER A 57 5.34 0.74 -14.13
CA SER A 57 4.23 1.65 -13.82
C SER A 57 4.72 3.04 -13.44
N LYS A 58 5.83 3.14 -12.70
CA LYS A 58 6.49 4.41 -12.37
C LYS A 58 6.87 5.19 -13.62
N ASN A 59 7.45 4.51 -14.62
CA ASN A 59 7.85 5.14 -15.87
C ASN A 59 6.66 5.58 -16.72
N ILE A 60 5.54 4.85 -16.68
CA ILE A 60 4.30 5.22 -17.38
C ILE A 60 3.67 6.45 -16.71
N ALA A 61 3.55 6.42 -15.38
CA ALA A 61 2.95 7.49 -14.57
C ALA A 61 3.63 8.84 -14.81
N ASN A 62 4.97 8.87 -14.70
CA ASN A 62 5.77 10.08 -14.86
C ASN A 62 5.64 10.76 -16.23
N LYS A 63 5.14 10.05 -17.25
CA LYS A 63 5.07 10.56 -18.64
C LYS A 63 3.67 10.99 -19.07
N ASN A 64 2.61 10.59 -18.34
CA ASN A 64 1.25 10.61 -18.89
C ASN A 64 0.18 11.22 -17.99
N ASP A 65 0.53 11.93 -16.92
CA ASP A 65 -0.47 12.41 -15.94
C ASP A 65 -1.39 11.25 -15.48
N ILE A 66 -0.73 10.16 -15.08
CA ILE A 66 -1.37 8.94 -14.58
C ILE A 66 -0.90 8.71 -13.16
N PHE A 67 -1.85 8.47 -12.28
CA PHE A 67 -1.64 8.41 -10.85
C PHE A 67 -1.64 6.98 -10.31
N ARG A 68 -0.72 6.68 -9.39
CA ARG A 68 -0.63 5.40 -8.68
C ARG A 68 -0.82 5.62 -7.19
N ILE A 69 -1.06 4.54 -6.45
CA ILE A 69 -1.11 4.62 -4.99
C ILE A 69 0.18 5.22 -4.40
N GLN A 70 1.35 4.93 -4.97
CA GLN A 70 2.63 5.49 -4.49
C GLN A 70 2.71 7.01 -4.63
N ASP A 71 1.83 7.63 -5.43
CA ASP A 71 1.83 9.07 -5.66
C ASP A 71 0.95 9.81 -4.62
N THR A 72 0.12 9.08 -3.87
CA THR A 72 -0.69 9.55 -2.73
C THR A 72 0.17 9.87 -1.50
N ALA A 73 -0.38 10.62 -0.54
CA ALA A 73 0.32 10.89 0.73
C ALA A 73 0.61 9.61 1.51
N VAL A 74 -0.39 8.71 1.62
CA VAL A 74 -0.22 7.45 2.36
C VAL A 74 0.74 6.49 1.66
N GLY A 75 0.71 6.42 0.32
CA GLY A 75 1.64 5.58 -0.43
C GLY A 75 3.08 6.04 -0.31
N LYS A 76 3.32 7.36 -0.27
CA LYS A 76 4.64 7.94 0.03
C LYS A 76 5.08 7.63 1.45
N LEU A 77 4.19 7.77 2.44
CA LEU A 77 4.47 7.44 3.84
C LEU A 77 4.82 5.96 4.02
N LEU A 78 4.02 5.05 3.45
CA LEU A 78 4.28 3.61 3.46
C LEU A 78 5.52 3.20 2.64
N SER A 79 6.02 4.07 1.75
CA SER A 79 7.27 3.84 1.03
C SER A 79 8.49 4.46 1.73
N ASN A 80 8.29 5.22 2.82
CA ASN A 80 9.36 5.87 3.55
C ASN A 80 10.08 4.86 4.48
N LEU A 81 11.40 4.70 4.29
CA LEU A 81 12.21 3.73 5.01
C LEU A 81 12.34 4.04 6.51
N ASP A 82 12.38 5.30 6.89
CA ASP A 82 12.51 5.68 8.30
C ASP A 82 11.19 5.44 9.05
N PHE A 83 10.07 5.73 8.38
CA PHE A 83 8.74 5.38 8.89
C PHE A 83 8.57 3.86 9.05
N GLN A 84 8.98 3.07 8.03
CA GLN A 84 8.97 1.59 8.10
C GLN A 84 9.77 1.06 9.28
N LYS A 85 10.99 1.58 9.50
CA LYS A 85 11.84 1.19 10.62
C LYS A 85 11.20 1.53 11.96
N ALA A 86 10.65 2.73 12.12
CA ALA A 86 10.02 3.13 13.37
C ALA A 86 8.76 2.31 13.67
N TYR A 87 7.95 2.00 12.65
CA TYR A 87 6.83 1.08 12.80
C TYR A 87 7.29 -0.32 13.25
N PHE A 88 8.37 -0.84 12.66
CA PHE A 88 8.95 -2.12 13.07
C PHE A 88 9.40 -2.09 14.54
N TYR A 89 10.07 -1.03 14.98
CA TYR A 89 10.49 -0.90 16.38
C TYR A 89 9.31 -0.72 17.34
N ALA A 90 8.28 0.05 16.98
CA ALA A 90 7.08 0.16 17.81
C ALA A 90 6.40 -1.21 18.03
N ARG A 91 6.41 -2.06 16.99
CA ARG A 91 5.94 -3.44 17.11
C ARG A 91 6.85 -4.31 17.97
N TRP A 92 8.16 -4.14 17.86
CA TRP A 92 9.11 -4.81 18.74
C TRP A 92 8.80 -4.49 20.21
N ASP A 93 8.65 -3.21 20.53
CA ASP A 93 8.38 -2.73 21.89
C ASP A 93 7.03 -3.25 22.42
N GLU A 94 6.00 -3.29 21.57
CA GLU A 94 4.70 -3.86 21.93
C GLU A 94 4.79 -5.36 22.21
N TYR A 95 5.52 -6.12 21.39
CA TYR A 95 5.71 -7.56 21.62
C TYR A 95 6.46 -7.82 22.93
N ASP A 96 7.52 -7.06 23.19
CA ASP A 96 8.29 -7.16 24.43
C ASP A 96 7.43 -6.86 25.67
N ALA A 97 6.49 -5.92 25.55
CA ALA A 97 5.58 -5.54 26.63
C ALA A 97 4.36 -6.48 26.81
N THR A 98 3.87 -7.12 25.74
CA THR A 98 2.55 -7.77 25.74
C THR A 98 2.57 -9.29 25.53
N ILE A 99 3.64 -9.84 24.93
CA ILE A 99 3.72 -11.27 24.62
C ILE A 99 4.57 -11.98 25.68
N THR A 100 3.92 -12.80 26.50
CA THR A 100 4.59 -13.60 27.55
C THR A 100 5.73 -14.43 26.98
N GLY A 101 6.92 -14.30 27.58
CA GLY A 101 8.12 -15.02 27.18
C GLY A 101 8.81 -14.48 25.93
N PHE A 102 8.27 -13.44 25.26
CA PHE A 102 8.96 -12.81 24.15
C PHE A 102 10.25 -12.14 24.61
N ALA A 103 10.21 -11.42 25.74
CA ALA A 103 11.37 -10.72 26.30
C ALA A 103 12.60 -11.62 26.51
N ASP A 104 12.38 -12.91 26.82
CA ASP A 104 13.41 -13.90 27.12
C ASP A 104 14.03 -14.57 25.87
N LEU A 105 13.49 -14.31 24.67
CA LEU A 105 14.00 -14.87 23.41
C LEU A 105 15.33 -14.24 23.00
N SER A 106 16.14 -14.99 22.24
CA SER A 106 17.34 -14.43 21.61
C SER A 106 16.98 -13.37 20.57
N ILE A 107 17.92 -12.48 20.25
CA ILE A 107 17.71 -11.42 19.24
C ILE A 107 17.32 -12.02 17.89
N GLU A 108 17.93 -13.14 17.51
CA GLU A 108 17.63 -13.87 16.27
C GLU A 108 16.19 -14.42 16.27
N GLN A 109 15.76 -15.02 17.39
CA GLN A 109 14.41 -15.54 17.54
C GLN A 109 13.36 -14.41 17.49
N LYS A 110 13.60 -13.31 18.20
CA LYS A 110 12.76 -12.11 18.14
C LYS A 110 12.68 -11.57 16.71
N GLY A 111 13.82 -11.48 16.03
CA GLY A 111 13.93 -11.02 14.66
C GLY A 111 13.11 -11.83 13.66
N GLU A 112 13.16 -13.17 13.72
CA GLU A 112 12.38 -14.03 12.80
C GLU A 112 10.87 -13.93 13.05
N ILE A 113 10.43 -13.90 14.32
CA ILE A 113 9.02 -13.74 14.68
C ILE A 113 8.50 -12.39 14.16
N LEU A 114 9.21 -11.31 14.48
CA LEU A 114 8.80 -9.95 14.11
C LEU A 114 8.87 -9.71 12.62
N LYS A 115 9.84 -10.28 11.91
CA LYS A 115 9.91 -10.17 10.45
C LYS A 115 8.70 -10.80 9.78
N ARG A 116 8.27 -11.98 10.24
CA ARG A 116 7.05 -12.62 9.72
C ARG A 116 5.82 -11.77 10.02
N ASP A 117 5.64 -11.33 11.26
CA ASP A 117 4.49 -10.53 11.65
C ASP A 117 4.45 -9.16 10.95
N HIS A 118 5.61 -8.50 10.84
CA HIS A 118 5.78 -7.29 10.06
C HIS A 118 5.36 -7.49 8.60
N ASN A 119 5.79 -8.56 7.94
CA ASN A 119 5.39 -8.81 6.54
C ASN A 119 3.87 -9.01 6.39
N LEU A 120 3.23 -9.66 7.36
CA LEU A 120 1.78 -9.85 7.38
C LEU A 120 1.04 -8.53 7.57
N ALA A 121 1.39 -7.75 8.59
CA ALA A 121 0.70 -6.49 8.86
C ALA A 121 1.06 -5.37 7.88
N TRP A 122 2.30 -5.34 7.36
CA TRP A 122 2.72 -4.32 6.40
C TRP A 122 2.15 -4.59 5.00
N GLY A 123 2.45 -5.77 4.45
CA GLY A 123 2.19 -6.11 3.06
C GLY A 123 1.24 -7.28 2.84
N GLY A 124 0.73 -7.91 3.89
CA GLY A 124 -0.22 -9.01 3.81
C GLY A 124 0.39 -10.35 3.44
N THR A 125 1.72 -10.48 3.45
CA THR A 125 2.43 -11.62 2.88
C THR A 125 3.16 -12.46 3.91
N GLU A 126 3.18 -13.77 3.68
CA GLU A 126 4.02 -14.73 4.40
C GLU A 126 5.05 -15.36 3.44
N GLY A 127 6.28 -15.57 3.92
CA GLY A 127 7.36 -16.23 3.19
C GLY A 127 8.55 -15.31 2.85
N SER A 128 9.52 -15.88 2.14
CA SER A 128 10.77 -15.20 1.75
C SER A 128 10.57 -14.32 0.51
N VAL A 129 11.49 -13.37 0.30
CA VAL A 129 11.54 -12.58 -0.95
C VAL A 129 11.58 -13.53 -2.15
N GLY A 130 10.55 -13.46 -3.02
CA GLY A 130 10.41 -14.33 -4.21
C GLY A 130 9.45 -15.52 -4.05
N SER A 131 9.13 -15.95 -2.83
CA SER A 131 8.11 -16.97 -2.54
C SER A 131 6.94 -16.45 -1.70
N ALA A 132 7.01 -15.18 -1.29
CA ALA A 132 6.01 -14.50 -0.48
C ALA A 132 4.61 -14.61 -1.13
N LYS A 133 3.67 -15.22 -0.41
CA LYS A 133 2.26 -15.30 -0.81
C LYS A 133 1.45 -14.39 0.08
N ARG A 134 0.51 -13.65 -0.49
CA ARG A 134 -0.47 -12.90 0.31
C ARG A 134 -1.40 -13.89 1.02
N THR A 135 -1.48 -13.77 2.34
CA THR A 135 -2.28 -14.62 3.23
C THR A 135 -3.39 -13.85 3.94
N THR A 136 -3.37 -12.51 3.86
CA THR A 136 -4.41 -11.62 4.40
C THR A 136 -4.64 -10.44 3.46
N ASN A 137 -5.85 -9.86 3.51
CA ASN A 137 -6.28 -8.67 2.77
C ASN A 137 -6.58 -7.49 3.72
N ASN A 138 -5.96 -7.47 4.90
CA ASN A 138 -6.13 -6.42 5.91
C ASN A 138 -4.81 -5.75 6.33
N SER A 139 -3.75 -5.91 5.54
CA SER A 139 -2.48 -5.22 5.81
C SER A 139 -2.60 -3.70 5.61
N LEU A 140 -1.58 -2.95 6.05
CA LEU A 140 -1.52 -1.50 5.85
C LEU A 140 -1.57 -1.11 4.38
N TRP A 141 -0.87 -1.86 3.51
CA TRP A 141 -0.99 -1.68 2.06
C TRP A 141 -2.37 -2.06 1.53
N ASP A 142 -3.03 -3.09 2.08
CA ASP A 142 -4.39 -3.43 1.66
C ASP A 142 -5.38 -2.31 2.01
N GLN A 143 -5.31 -1.77 3.23
CA GLN A 143 -6.17 -0.68 3.67
C GLN A 143 -5.97 0.58 2.81
N ALA A 144 -4.72 0.94 2.52
CA ALA A 144 -4.39 2.07 1.67
C ALA A 144 -4.84 1.85 0.21
N SER A 145 -4.56 0.69 -0.38
CA SER A 145 -4.99 0.33 -1.75
C SER A 145 -6.49 0.30 -1.92
N LYS A 146 -7.21 -0.27 -0.95
CA LYS A 146 -8.67 -0.28 -0.98
C LYS A 146 -9.23 1.14 -0.99
N ARG A 147 -8.80 1.99 -0.05
CA ARG A 147 -9.23 3.40 0.02
C ARG A 147 -8.86 4.19 -1.23
N PHE A 148 -7.64 3.99 -1.75
CA PHE A 148 -7.21 4.62 -3.01
C PHE A 148 -8.16 4.29 -4.16
N VAL A 149 -8.57 3.02 -4.29
CA VAL A 149 -9.52 2.62 -5.33
C VAL A 149 -10.92 3.12 -5.05
N GLU A 150 -11.42 3.02 -3.81
CA GLU A 150 -12.79 3.41 -3.44
C GLU A 150 -13.03 4.92 -3.52
N GLU A 151 -12.02 5.73 -3.19
CA GLU A 151 -12.15 7.19 -3.17
C GLU A 151 -11.70 7.87 -4.47
N ALA A 152 -11.16 7.13 -5.44
CA ALA A 152 -10.78 7.69 -6.73
C ALA A 152 -12.01 8.06 -7.58
N SER A 153 -11.86 9.14 -8.36
CA SER A 153 -12.84 9.60 -9.35
C SER A 153 -12.17 9.70 -10.71
N GLY A 154 -12.64 8.98 -11.72
CA GLY A 154 -12.07 9.03 -13.07
C GLY A 154 -11.92 7.65 -13.70
N SER A 155 -10.80 7.39 -14.39
CA SER A 155 -10.62 6.12 -15.09
C SER A 155 -9.40 5.35 -14.58
N PHE A 156 -9.58 4.04 -14.37
CA PHE A 156 -8.47 3.15 -14.04
C PHE A 156 -7.94 2.48 -15.30
N ARG A 157 -6.62 2.34 -15.38
CA ARG A 157 -5.92 1.44 -16.28
C ARG A 157 -5.25 0.36 -15.45
N ILE A 158 -5.19 -0.83 -16.02
CA ILE A 158 -4.64 -2.01 -15.34
C ILE A 158 -3.46 -2.51 -16.16
N LEU A 159 -2.29 -2.53 -15.55
CA LEU A 159 -1.09 -3.14 -16.10
C LEU A 159 -0.80 -4.43 -15.33
N ALA A 160 -1.35 -5.55 -15.81
CA ALA A 160 -1.17 -6.84 -15.16
C ALA A 160 -0.74 -7.89 -16.17
N THR A 161 0.43 -8.49 -15.96
CA THR A 161 0.88 -9.69 -16.69
C THR A 161 0.35 -10.95 -16.03
N ASP A 162 0.16 -10.89 -14.71
CA ASP A 162 -0.61 -11.84 -13.94
C ASP A 162 -1.54 -11.09 -12.97
N ALA A 163 -2.72 -11.65 -12.77
CA ALA A 163 -3.61 -11.29 -11.67
C ALA A 163 -3.65 -12.46 -10.69
N SER A 164 -2.47 -12.83 -10.18
CA SER A 164 -2.36 -13.93 -9.21
C SER A 164 -3.39 -13.75 -8.09
N LYS A 165 -4.10 -14.82 -7.72
CA LYS A 165 -5.08 -14.79 -6.62
C LYS A 165 -4.47 -14.40 -5.26
N PHE A 166 -3.15 -14.32 -5.18
CA PHE A 166 -2.37 -13.89 -4.03
C PHE A 166 -1.79 -12.46 -4.19
N SER A 167 -2.18 -11.69 -5.20
CA SER A 167 -1.70 -10.31 -5.37
C SER A 167 -2.60 -9.30 -4.63
N LEU A 168 -2.01 -8.15 -4.29
CA LEU A 168 -2.74 -7.00 -3.72
C LEU A 168 -3.86 -6.57 -4.66
N PHE A 169 -3.53 -6.50 -5.95
CA PHE A 169 -4.47 -6.18 -7.00
C PHE A 169 -5.68 -7.12 -6.98
N TYR A 170 -5.47 -8.43 -6.98
CA TYR A 170 -6.58 -9.39 -7.04
C TYR A 170 -7.41 -9.42 -5.74
N GLN A 171 -6.77 -9.44 -4.57
CA GLN A 171 -7.47 -9.64 -3.30
C GLN A 171 -8.15 -8.37 -2.76
N THR A 172 -7.66 -7.20 -3.15
CA THR A 172 -8.02 -5.93 -2.50
C THR A 172 -8.48 -4.88 -3.51
N GLU A 173 -7.67 -4.57 -4.51
CA GLU A 173 -7.97 -3.46 -5.43
C GLU A 173 -9.09 -3.82 -6.42
N LEU A 174 -9.07 -5.03 -6.98
CA LEU A 174 -10.07 -5.48 -7.96
C LEU A 174 -11.49 -5.55 -7.34
N PRO A 175 -11.70 -6.13 -6.14
CA PRO A 175 -13.00 -6.06 -5.47
C PRO A 175 -13.45 -4.63 -5.13
N ALA A 176 -12.53 -3.74 -4.74
CA ALA A 176 -12.84 -2.34 -4.49
C ALA A 176 -13.27 -1.63 -5.79
N LEU A 177 -12.59 -1.95 -6.90
CA LEU A 177 -12.85 -1.38 -8.21
C LEU A 177 -14.27 -1.72 -8.72
N PHE A 178 -14.72 -2.95 -8.50
CA PHE A 178 -16.09 -3.37 -8.83
C PHE A 178 -17.17 -2.70 -7.97
N LYS A 179 -16.80 -2.14 -6.80
CA LYS A 179 -17.73 -1.45 -5.90
C LYS A 179 -17.73 0.07 -6.10
N ASN A 180 -16.69 0.63 -6.71
CA ASN A 180 -16.62 2.06 -6.94
C ASN A 180 -17.42 2.43 -8.20
N LEU A 181 -18.54 3.14 -8.00
CA LEU A 181 -19.42 3.60 -9.09
C LEU A 181 -18.92 4.87 -9.78
N ASN A 182 -17.90 5.53 -9.23
CA ASN A 182 -17.32 6.77 -9.75
C ASN A 182 -16.17 6.54 -10.72
N VAL A 183 -15.92 5.28 -11.09
CA VAL A 183 -14.80 4.90 -11.96
C VAL A 183 -15.25 4.20 -13.22
N CYS A 184 -14.62 4.57 -14.32
CA CYS A 184 -14.79 3.89 -15.60
C CYS A 184 -13.58 3.00 -15.89
N LEU A 185 -13.83 1.74 -16.26
CA LEU A 185 -12.77 0.79 -16.66
C LEU A 185 -12.35 0.91 -18.12
N TYR A 186 -13.17 1.58 -18.93
CA TYR A 186 -12.95 1.72 -20.36
C TYR A 186 -13.35 3.13 -20.80
N GLU A 187 -12.39 3.96 -21.18
CA GLU A 187 -12.71 5.13 -22.00
C GLU A 187 -13.07 4.62 -23.39
N GLN A 188 -14.32 4.80 -23.80
CA GLN A 188 -14.63 4.68 -25.22
C GLN A 188 -13.73 5.67 -25.96
N PRO A 189 -13.02 5.25 -27.04
CA PRO A 189 -12.27 6.20 -27.83
C PRO A 189 -13.23 7.30 -28.28
N GLU A 190 -12.86 8.57 -28.09
CA GLU A 190 -13.65 9.67 -28.64
C GLU A 190 -13.85 9.39 -30.13
N PRO A 191 -15.08 9.37 -30.65
CA PRO A 191 -15.30 9.13 -32.06
C PRO A 191 -14.68 10.28 -32.87
N GLY A 192 -13.52 10.00 -33.48
CA GLY A 192 -12.92 10.79 -34.56
C GLY A 192 -12.23 12.10 -34.17
N LYS A 193 -11.06 12.01 -33.52
CA LYS A 193 -10.01 13.04 -33.63
C LYS A 193 -8.75 12.45 -34.24
#